data_AF-A0A959DC58-F1
#
_entry.id   AF-A0A959DC58-F1
#
_cell.length_a   1.000
_cell.length_b   1.000
_cell.length_c   1.000
_cell.angle_alpha   90.00
_cell.angle_beta   90.00
_cell.angle_gamma   90.00
#
_symmetry.space_group_name_H-M   'P 1'
#
loop_
_entity.id
_entity.type
_entity.pdbx_description
1 polymer ?
#
loop_
_entity_poly.entity_id
_entity_poly.type
_entity_poly.pdbx_seq_one_letter_code
_entity_poly.pdbx_strand_id
1 'polypeptide(L)'
;MKALVLYDYPPSPGGLATQGDLLYRGLLEMGVDAHAVHFESAQEKEWYYRWFEPDVVVGVGYWGHTPQLVLHPQRYGVQPVPWLVADGYIANYQEVLNALPLILVTSNWVKDMYVRDGINGDKIEVLPVGCDTDAFIPRP
;
A
#
# COMPACT_ATOMS: atom_id res chain seq x y z
N MET A 1 -8.71 9.26 -12.43
CA MET A 1 -8.42 8.09 -11.58
C MET A 1 -8.65 8.52 -10.16
N LYS A 2 -9.38 7.72 -9.38
CA LYS A 2 -9.63 7.89 -7.96
C LYS A 2 -8.89 6.84 -7.16
N ALA A 3 -8.09 7.24 -6.19
CA ALA A 3 -7.31 6.33 -5.37
C ALA A 3 -7.62 6.52 -3.88
N LEU A 4 -7.87 5.43 -3.17
CA LEU A 4 -7.92 5.46 -1.71
C LEU A 4 -6.62 4.86 -1.14
N VAL A 5 -5.89 5.61 -0.35
CA VAL A 5 -4.61 5.19 0.23
C VAL A 5 -4.83 4.74 1.67
N LEU A 6 -4.58 3.47 1.95
CA LEU A 6 -4.68 2.89 3.29
C LEU A 6 -3.29 2.86 3.93
N TYR A 7 -3.09 3.59 5.02
CA TYR A 7 -1.87 3.52 5.82
C TYR A 7 -2.19 3.89 7.27
N ASP A 8 -1.19 3.97 8.14
CA ASP A 8 -1.38 4.52 9.49
C ASP A 8 -1.61 6.04 9.34
N TYR A 9 -2.88 6.43 9.16
CA TYR A 9 -3.30 7.81 8.89
C TYR A 9 -4.18 8.32 10.04
N PRO A 10 -3.91 9.51 10.60
CA PRO A 10 -2.77 10.40 10.34
C PRO A 10 -1.40 9.74 10.61
N PRO A 11 -0.33 10.13 9.89
CA PRO A 11 0.97 9.45 9.98
C PRO A 11 1.58 9.53 11.38
N SER A 12 1.84 8.37 11.99
CA SER A 12 2.70 8.25 13.16
C SER A 12 4.19 8.35 12.81
N PRO A 13 5.10 8.53 13.78
CA PRO A 13 6.55 8.50 13.56
C PRO A 13 7.10 7.09 13.24
N GLY A 14 6.63 6.47 12.16
CA GLY A 14 6.99 5.11 11.74
C GLY A 14 7.27 5.03 10.23
N GLY A 15 8.17 4.12 9.83
CA GLY A 15 8.57 4.00 8.43
C GLY A 15 7.41 3.74 7.47
N LEU A 16 6.47 2.85 7.85
CA LEU A 16 5.28 2.56 7.05
C LEU A 16 4.36 3.77 6.91
N ALA A 17 4.13 4.49 8.01
CA ALA A 17 3.31 5.70 8.05
C ALA A 17 3.91 6.81 7.16
N THR A 18 5.23 7.04 7.29
CA THR A 18 5.97 8.00 6.45
C THR A 18 5.87 7.66 4.97
N GLN A 19 6.07 6.39 4.59
CA GLN A 19 5.98 5.99 3.19
C GLN A 19 4.55 6.10 2.66
N GLY A 20 3.55 5.78 3.47
CA GLY A 20 2.14 5.99 3.11
C GLY A 20 1.80 7.45 2.87
N ASP A 21 2.29 8.34 3.73
CA ASP A 21 2.09 9.78 3.59
C ASP A 21 2.80 10.35 2.36
N LEU A 22 4.04 9.92 2.10
CA LEU A 22 4.79 10.33 0.90
C LEU A 22 4.11 9.88 -0.39
N LEU A 23 3.61 8.64 -0.42
CA LEU A 23 2.86 8.14 -1.56
C LEU A 23 1.59 8.96 -1.79
N TYR A 24 0.82 9.24 -0.72
CA TYR A 24 -0.39 10.04 -0.80
C TYR A 24 -0.10 11.45 -1.34
N ARG A 25 0.91 12.13 -0.81
CA ARG A 25 1.33 13.46 -1.29
C ARG A 25 1.76 13.42 -2.75
N GLY A 26 2.58 12.44 -3.14
CA GLY A 26 3.02 12.27 -4.53
C GLY A 26 1.85 12.06 -5.49
N LEU A 27 0.84 11.28 -5.10
CA LEU A 27 -0.38 11.11 -5.90
C LEU A 27 -1.14 12.43 -6.10
N LEU A 28 -1.29 13.22 -5.04
CA LEU A 28 -1.94 14.55 -5.13
C LEU A 28 -1.14 15.50 -6.02
N GLU A 29 0.19 15.52 -5.90
CA GLU A 29 1.07 16.34 -6.75
C GLU A 29 0.97 15.97 -8.23
N MET A 30 0.74 14.68 -8.53
CA MET A 30 0.47 14.19 -9.89
C MET A 30 -0.95 14.49 -10.40
N GLY A 31 -1.80 15.12 -9.58
CA GLY A 31 -3.18 15.45 -9.93
C GLY A 31 -4.15 14.26 -9.85
N VAL A 32 -3.79 13.19 -9.13
CA VAL A 32 -4.69 12.08 -8.85
C VAL A 32 -5.70 12.52 -7.79
N ASP A 33 -6.98 12.21 -8.01
CA ASP A 33 -8.02 12.39 -7.00
C ASP A 33 -7.82 11.30 -5.93
N ALA A 34 -7.23 11.67 -4.79
CA ALA A 34 -6.83 10.73 -3.77
C ALA A 34 -7.31 11.13 -2.38
N HIS A 35 -7.68 10.14 -1.58
CA HIS A 35 -7.94 10.28 -0.15
C HIS A 35 -7.11 9.30 0.67
N ALA A 36 -6.76 9.69 1.89
CA ALA A 36 -6.07 8.87 2.86
C ALA A 36 -7.03 8.39 3.95
N VAL A 37 -6.87 7.16 4.43
CA VAL A 37 -7.66 6.58 5.52
C VAL A 37 -6.81 5.62 6.34
N HIS A 38 -7.08 5.54 7.64
CA HIS A 38 -6.40 4.59 8.49
C HIS A 38 -6.74 3.16 8.06
N PHE A 39 -5.73 2.30 7.87
CA PHE A 39 -5.98 0.92 7.41
C PHE A 39 -6.87 0.09 8.36
N GLU A 40 -6.94 0.42 9.66
CA GLU A 40 -7.78 -0.26 10.65
C GLU A 40 -9.22 0.30 10.74
N SER A 41 -9.47 1.50 10.21
CA SER A 41 -10.78 2.17 10.28
C SER A 41 -11.80 1.58 9.30
N ALA A 42 -12.36 0.42 9.63
CA ALA A 42 -13.29 -0.30 8.77
C ALA A 42 -14.49 0.54 8.30
N GLN A 43 -15.11 1.32 9.19
CA GLN A 43 -16.28 2.16 8.87
C GLN A 43 -15.93 3.28 7.89
N GLU A 44 -14.78 3.92 8.09
CA GLU A 44 -14.32 5.01 7.21
C GLU A 44 -13.96 4.47 5.82
N LYS A 45 -13.26 3.33 5.77
CA LYS A 45 -12.99 2.63 4.50
C LYS A 45 -14.28 2.32 3.73
N GLU A 46 -15.27 1.75 4.41
CA GLU A 46 -16.57 1.45 3.80
C GLU A 46 -17.29 2.69 3.30
N TRP A 47 -17.23 3.79 4.04
CA TRP A 47 -17.79 5.06 3.60
C TRP A 47 -17.13 5.54 2.31
N TYR A 48 -15.79 5.52 2.22
CA TYR A 48 -15.08 5.87 1.00
C TYR A 48 -15.41 4.91 -0.17
N TYR A 49 -15.51 3.60 0.06
CA TYR A 49 -15.88 2.67 -1.01
C TYR A 49 -17.22 3.00 -1.64
N ARG A 50 -18.18 3.51 -0.86
CA ARG A 50 -19.55 3.81 -1.30
C ARG A 50 -19.73 5.23 -1.83
N TRP A 51 -19.08 6.22 -1.22
CA TRP A 51 -19.26 7.63 -1.56
C TRP A 51 -18.21 8.11 -2.56
N PHE A 52 -16.94 7.78 -2.31
CA PHE A 52 -15.84 8.20 -3.17
C PHE A 52 -15.72 7.30 -4.39
N GLU A 53 -16.06 6.01 -4.24
CA GLU A 53 -16.00 5.00 -5.30
C GLU A 53 -14.62 4.97 -5.97
N PRO A 54 -13.55 4.62 -5.23
CA PRO A 54 -12.20 4.62 -5.78
C PRO A 54 -12.03 3.55 -6.87
N ASP A 55 -11.28 3.89 -7.92
CA ASP A 55 -10.90 2.92 -8.96
C ASP A 55 -9.96 1.85 -8.37
N VAL A 56 -9.10 2.26 -7.44
CA VAL A 56 -8.12 1.40 -6.76
C VAL A 56 -7.93 1.80 -5.30
N VAL A 57 -7.60 0.81 -4.47
CA VAL A 57 -7.22 0.99 -3.06
C VAL A 57 -5.76 0.59 -2.89
N VAL A 58 -4.89 1.58 -2.66
CA VAL A 58 -3.46 1.33 -2.46
C VAL A 58 -3.18 1.18 -0.97
N GLY A 59 -2.77 -0.01 -0.55
CA GLY A 59 -2.54 -0.31 0.87
C GLY A 59 -1.06 -0.37 1.21
N VAL A 60 -0.58 0.48 2.12
CA VAL A 60 0.83 0.52 2.53
C VAL A 60 1.02 -0.25 3.83
N GLY A 61 1.90 -1.26 3.81
CA GLY A 61 2.12 -2.08 4.99
C GLY A 61 3.05 -3.26 4.76
N TYR A 62 2.73 -4.39 5.38
CA TYR A 62 3.46 -5.65 5.27
C TYR A 62 2.47 -6.82 5.14
N TRP A 63 2.95 -8.05 4.90
CA TRP A 63 2.07 -9.17 4.56
C TRP A 63 1.01 -9.48 5.62
N GLY A 64 1.31 -9.22 6.90
CA GLY A 64 0.37 -9.43 8.00
C GLY A 64 -0.83 -8.49 7.96
N HIS A 65 -0.73 -7.38 7.22
CA HIS A 65 -1.84 -6.45 6.99
C HIS A 65 -2.76 -6.86 5.83
N THR A 66 -2.56 -8.03 5.21
CA THR A 66 -3.43 -8.56 4.15
C THR A 66 -4.93 -8.50 4.49
N PRO A 67 -5.39 -8.81 5.72
CA PRO A 67 -6.81 -8.64 6.07
C PRO A 67 -7.34 -7.23 5.87
N GLN A 68 -6.56 -6.22 6.23
CA GLN A 68 -6.95 -4.81 6.19
C GLN A 68 -6.75 -4.19 4.81
N LEU A 69 -5.64 -4.53 4.13
CA LEU A 69 -5.20 -3.91 2.87
C LEU A 69 -5.73 -4.61 1.62
N VAL A 70 -6.09 -5.89 1.71
CA VAL A 70 -6.49 -6.71 0.56
C VAL A 70 -7.90 -7.26 0.73
N LEU A 71 -8.12 -8.08 1.76
CA LEU A 71 -9.40 -8.79 1.94
C LEU A 71 -10.56 -7.84 2.21
N HIS A 72 -10.32 -6.77 2.98
CA HIS A 72 -11.35 -5.79 3.27
C HIS A 72 -11.83 -5.05 2.00
N PRO A 73 -10.97 -4.42 1.16
CA PRO A 73 -11.40 -3.87 -0.13
C PRO A 73 -12.11 -4.89 -1.05
N GLN A 74 -11.58 -6.12 -1.16
CA GLN A 74 -12.17 -7.17 -2.00
C GLN A 74 -13.60 -7.53 -1.59
N ARG A 75 -13.89 -7.55 -0.29
CA ARG A 75 -15.24 -7.79 0.24
C ARG A 75 -16.26 -6.77 -0.28
N TYR A 76 -15.83 -5.56 -0.62
CA TYR A 76 -16.66 -4.49 -1.18
C TYR A 76 -16.51 -4.34 -2.70
N GLY A 77 -15.85 -5.28 -3.38
CA GLY A 77 -15.69 -5.26 -4.83
C GLY A 77 -14.72 -4.20 -5.35
N VAL A 78 -13.87 -3.64 -4.48
CA VAL A 78 -12.88 -2.61 -4.85
C VAL A 78 -11.52 -3.27 -5.05
N GLN A 79 -10.78 -2.86 -6.08
CA GLN A 79 -9.48 -3.45 -6.44
C GLN A 79 -8.37 -3.03 -5.47
N PRO A 80 -7.80 -3.93 -4.63
CA PRO A 80 -6.64 -3.59 -3.82
C PRO A 80 -5.35 -3.68 -4.63
N VAL A 81 -4.38 -2.84 -4.27
CA VAL A 81 -2.98 -2.87 -4.72
C VAL A 81 -2.10 -2.69 -3.47
N PRO A 82 -1.62 -3.77 -2.84
CA PRO A 82 -0.76 -3.66 -1.68
C PRO A 82 0.65 -3.21 -2.09
N TRP A 83 1.18 -2.21 -1.39
CA TRP A 83 2.60 -1.88 -1.36
C TRP A 83 3.21 -2.42 -0.06
N LEU A 84 3.92 -3.54 -0.21
CA LEU A 84 4.56 -4.24 0.89
C LEU A 84 5.94 -3.62 1.12
N VAL A 85 5.97 -2.64 2.02
CA VAL A 85 7.14 -1.81 2.32
C VAL A 85 8.08 -2.49 3.32
N ALA A 86 7.52 -3.33 4.19
CA ALA A 86 8.28 -4.09 5.18
C ALA A 86 8.20 -5.60 4.91
N ASP A 87 9.23 -6.29 5.40
CA ASP A 87 9.46 -7.74 5.42
C ASP A 87 10.33 -8.31 4.30
N GLY A 88 11.39 -9.01 4.73
CA GLY A 88 12.24 -9.85 3.88
C GLY A 88 11.73 -11.28 3.73
N TYR A 89 10.46 -11.54 4.09
CA TYR A 89 9.81 -12.82 3.87
C TYR A 89 8.28 -12.75 3.86
N ILE A 90 7.62 -13.77 3.29
CA ILE A 90 6.16 -13.99 3.34
C ILE A 90 5.86 -15.27 4.13
N ALA A 91 5.11 -15.15 5.23
CA ALA A 91 4.75 -16.29 6.07
C ALA A 91 3.41 -16.93 5.72
N ASN A 92 2.50 -16.19 5.08
CA ASN A 92 1.12 -16.59 4.84
C ASN A 92 0.49 -15.78 3.69
N TYR A 93 -0.75 -16.12 3.31
CA TYR A 93 -1.58 -15.45 2.30
C TYR A 93 -1.06 -15.56 0.86
N GLN A 94 -0.19 -16.53 0.54
CA GLN A 94 0.33 -16.72 -0.82
C GLN A 94 -0.80 -16.85 -1.85
N GLU A 95 -1.85 -17.62 -1.54
CA GLU A 95 -3.00 -17.78 -2.44
C GLU A 95 -3.71 -16.44 -2.71
N VAL A 96 -4.00 -15.68 -1.66
CA VAL A 96 -4.66 -14.37 -1.75
C VAL A 96 -3.81 -13.37 -2.54
N LEU A 97 -2.51 -13.30 -2.23
CA LEU A 97 -1.58 -12.39 -2.89
C LEU A 97 -1.37 -12.78 -4.36
N ASN A 98 -1.25 -14.06 -4.68
CA ASN A 98 -1.11 -14.54 -6.07
C ASN A 98 -2.36 -14.34 -6.93
N ALA A 99 -3.53 -14.16 -6.32
CA ALA A 99 -4.76 -13.81 -7.02
C ALA A 99 -4.82 -12.32 -7.43
N LEU A 100 -3.93 -11.48 -6.88
CA LEU A 100 -3.91 -10.06 -7.21
C LEU A 100 -3.31 -9.82 -8.61
N PRO A 101 -3.79 -8.78 -9.32
CA PRO A 101 -3.20 -8.39 -10.59
C PRO A 101 -1.85 -7.67 -10.42
N LEU A 102 -1.63 -7.02 -9.27
CA LEU A 102 -0.46 -6.21 -8.98
C LEU A 102 -0.16 -6.17 -7.47
N ILE A 103 1.11 -6.33 -7.13
CA ILE A 103 1.71 -6.12 -5.81
C ILE A 103 2.90 -5.20 -6.01
N LEU A 104 3.05 -4.20 -5.15
CA LEU A 104 4.21 -3.31 -5.16
C LEU A 104 5.17 -3.72 -4.06
N VAL A 105 6.48 -3.68 -4.34
CA VAL A 105 7.56 -3.93 -3.37
C VAL A 105 8.66 -2.89 -3.52
N THR A 106 9.52 -2.76 -2.51
CA THR A 106 10.51 -1.67 -2.43
C THR A 106 11.77 -1.86 -3.26
N SER A 107 12.08 -3.09 -3.68
CA SER A 107 13.30 -3.38 -4.44
C SER A 107 13.23 -4.73 -5.15
N ASN A 108 14.15 -4.92 -6.11
CA ASN A 108 14.35 -6.23 -6.75
C ASN A 108 14.74 -7.32 -5.73
N TRP A 109 15.51 -6.97 -4.70
CA TRP A 109 15.85 -7.93 -3.65
C TRP A 109 14.62 -8.42 -2.88
N VAL A 110 13.68 -7.52 -2.53
CA VAL A 110 12.42 -7.90 -1.88
C VAL A 110 11.56 -8.74 -2.83
N LYS A 111 11.50 -8.38 -4.12
CA LYS A 111 10.83 -9.20 -5.14
C LYS A 111 11.37 -10.62 -5.15
N ASP A 112 12.68 -10.81 -5.17
CA ASP A 112 13.31 -12.13 -5.18
C ASP A 112 13.01 -12.93 -3.89
N MET A 113 12.97 -12.27 -2.74
CA MET A 113 12.60 -12.92 -1.46
C MET A 113 11.14 -13.37 -1.47
N TYR A 114 10.22 -12.56 -2.01
CA TYR A 114 8.81 -12.95 -2.08
C TYR A 114 8.57 -14.06 -3.10
N VAL A 115 9.34 -14.09 -4.19
CA VAL A 115 9.34 -15.22 -5.15
C VAL A 115 9.83 -16.50 -4.47
N ARG A 116 10.92 -16.43 -3.69
CA ARG A 116 11.40 -17.56 -2.88
C ARG A 116 10.30 -18.09 -1.95
N ASP A 117 9.47 -17.20 -1.41
CA ASP A 117 8.42 -17.53 -0.44
C ASP A 117 7.07 -17.87 -1.07
N GLY A 118 7.02 -18.00 -2.40
CA GLY A 118 5.87 -18.54 -3.13
C GLY A 118 4.95 -17.51 -3.79
N ILE A 119 5.38 -16.25 -3.93
CA ILE A 119 4.64 -15.24 -4.70
C ILE A 119 5.07 -15.25 -6.17
N ASN A 120 4.12 -15.14 -7.08
CA ASN A 120 4.39 -15.06 -8.51
C ASN A 120 5.04 -13.71 -8.85
N GLY A 121 6.29 -13.76 -9.34
CA GLY A 121 7.08 -12.59 -9.71
C GLY A 121 6.47 -11.74 -10.82
N ASP A 122 5.60 -12.29 -11.67
CA ASP A 122 4.90 -11.56 -12.73
C ASP A 122 3.83 -10.60 -12.19
N LYS A 123 3.45 -10.76 -10.91
CA LYS A 123 2.50 -9.88 -10.22
C LYS A 123 3.19 -8.78 -9.44
N ILE A 124 4.52 -8.81 -9.33
CA ILE A 124 5.28 -7.91 -8.48
C ILE A 124 5.96 -6.83 -9.33
N GLU A 125 5.67 -5.57 -9.03
CA GLU A 125 6.38 -4.41 -9.55
C GLU A 125 7.16 -3.69 -8.46
N VAL A 126 8.32 -3.14 -8.82
CA VAL A 126 9.18 -2.43 -7.87
C VAL A 126 8.80 -0.95 -7.84
N LEU A 127 8.34 -0.51 -6.68
CA LEU A 127 8.16 0.89 -6.32
C LEU A 127 9.07 1.23 -5.13
N PRO A 128 10.21 1.91 -5.36
CA PRO A 128 11.14 2.27 -4.30
C PRO A 128 10.51 3.19 -3.25
N VAL A 129 11.10 3.18 -2.05
CA VAL A 129 10.73 4.12 -0.99
C VAL A 129 11.06 5.57 -1.38
N GLY A 130 10.17 6.48 -1.05
CA GLY A 130 10.35 7.91 -1.22
C GLY A 130 11.20 8.53 -0.11
N CYS A 131 11.86 9.65 -0.44
CA CYS A 131 12.57 10.49 0.51
C CYS A 131 12.19 11.94 0.26
N ASP A 132 11.68 12.62 1.29
CA ASP A 132 11.35 14.04 1.23
C ASP A 132 12.63 14.86 1.39
N THR A 133 13.17 15.37 0.29
CA THR A 133 14.44 16.09 0.29
C THR A 133 14.35 17.52 0.83
N ASP A 134 13.17 18.00 1.21
CA ASP A 134 13.03 19.29 1.91
C ASP A 134 13.04 19.09 3.44
N ALA A 135 12.58 17.92 3.88
CA ALA A 135 12.61 17.51 5.29
C ALA A 135 13.94 16.84 5.68
N PHE A 136 14.42 15.88 4.88
CA PHE A 136 15.60 15.05 5.14
C PHE A 136 16.88 15.69 4.62
N ILE A 137 17.23 16.84 5.21
CA ILE A 137 18.46 17.58 4.91
C ILE A 137 19.26 17.86 6.19
N PRO A 138 20.59 18.02 6.08
CA PRO A 138 21.38 18.57 7.18
C PRO A 138 20.81 19.91 7.63
N ARG A 139 20.55 20.05 8.93
CA ARG A 139 20.16 21.33 9.56
C ARG A 139 21.39 21.95 10.25
N PRO A 140 21.55 23.28 10.24
CA PRO A 140 22.61 23.98 10.99
C PRO A 140 22.57 23.73 12.50
#